data_AF-A0A251X6V3-F1
#
_entry.id   AF-A0A251X6V3-F1
#
_cell.length_a   1.000
_cell.length_b   1.000
_cell.length_c   1.000
_cell.angle_alpha   90.00
_cell.angle_beta   90.00
_cell.angle_gamma   90.00
#
_symmetry.space_group_name_H-M   'P 1'
#
loop_
_entity.id
_entity.type
_entity.pdbx_description
1 polymer ?
#
loop_
_entity_poly.entity_id
_entity_poly.type
_entity_poly.pdbx_seq_one_letter_code
_entity_poly.pdbx_strand_id
1 'polypeptide(L)'
;MNLQQAKQSLDKVINKSRVHLYKPIQIAEILHRDRTQKDITLTDLETYRNPSKKWRDIICLQFLGRTSTSSARYQDDVFNENAIPPNVLAYLGQENRQKNGIVEAYIYRRFAARFSQMSSALAYCTEHNKNNFQLSEFLALFRAEAGLRRSIDKIYEIVIFSLFSAITEAMELSVEVSYNPEKVSILTEFQDFAENILNLSKDINRFKTKARIYRMGVTNAADKGLDMWANFGLAIQIKHLSLSEELAEDIIGSITADRIVIVCKSAEQKVIVSLLNQIGWKSKIQAIVTETDLLNWYEKALRSVHSHLLGEKILDILNQEIKIEFPTTENQEFEKFYKYRGYDKLSDEFWSV
;
A
#
# COMPACT_ATOMS: atom_id res chain seq x y z
N MET A 1 8.65 8.25 -33.65
CA MET A 1 8.56 7.18 -32.64
C MET A 1 8.96 5.89 -33.32
N ASN A 2 9.85 5.08 -32.73
CA ASN A 2 10.21 3.76 -33.23
C ASN A 2 9.96 2.69 -32.14
N LEU A 3 10.12 1.41 -32.50
CA LEU A 3 9.88 0.29 -31.58
C LEU A 3 10.75 0.37 -30.31
N GLN A 4 12.00 0.80 -30.44
CA GLN A 4 12.93 0.92 -29.32
C GLN A 4 12.50 2.01 -28.34
N GLN A 5 12.07 3.16 -28.83
CA GLN A 5 11.50 4.24 -28.01
C GLN A 5 10.20 3.78 -27.32
N ALA A 6 9.35 3.03 -28.03
CA ALA A 6 8.11 2.48 -27.46
C ALA A 6 8.41 1.47 -26.33
N LYS A 7 9.37 0.57 -26.52
CA LYS A 7 9.83 -0.36 -25.47
C LYS A 7 10.43 0.39 -24.28
N GLN A 8 11.25 1.41 -24.51
CA GLN A 8 11.82 2.22 -23.42
C GLN A 8 10.73 2.92 -22.58
N SER A 9 9.68 3.43 -23.22
CA SER A 9 8.51 3.98 -22.51
C SER A 9 7.81 2.91 -21.67
N LEU A 10 7.59 1.70 -22.22
CA LEU A 10 7.01 0.58 -21.49
C LEU A 10 7.87 0.17 -20.29
N ASP A 11 9.18 0.02 -20.48
CA ASP A 11 10.14 -0.32 -19.43
C ASP A 11 10.15 0.72 -18.31
N LYS A 12 10.05 2.01 -18.65
CA LYS A 12 9.93 3.10 -17.68
C LYS A 12 8.66 2.95 -16.84
N VAL A 13 7.52 2.63 -17.45
CA VAL A 13 6.26 2.40 -16.70
C VAL A 13 6.37 1.15 -15.82
N ILE A 14 6.92 0.06 -16.34
CA ILE A 14 7.14 -1.18 -15.58
C ILE A 14 8.06 -0.92 -14.36
N ASN A 15 9.18 -0.22 -14.56
CA ASN A 15 10.16 0.06 -13.51
C ASN A 15 9.66 1.05 -12.45
N LYS A 16 8.71 1.93 -12.82
CA LYS A 16 8.08 2.86 -11.87
C LYS A 16 6.89 2.25 -11.12
N SER A 17 6.35 1.13 -11.59
CA SER A 17 5.20 0.47 -10.99
C SER A 17 5.56 -0.30 -9.71
N ARG A 18 4.62 -0.39 -8.78
CA ARG A 18 4.71 -1.26 -7.59
C ARG A 18 4.67 -2.75 -7.99
N VAL A 19 4.80 -3.64 -7.00
CA VAL A 19 4.80 -5.11 -7.20
C VAL A 19 3.56 -5.59 -7.98
N HIS A 20 2.39 -5.02 -7.73
CA HIS A 20 1.13 -5.42 -8.34
C HIS A 20 1.01 -5.10 -9.84
N LEU A 21 1.86 -4.22 -10.39
CA LEU A 21 1.93 -3.91 -11.83
C LEU A 21 0.59 -3.54 -12.51
N TYR A 22 -0.35 -2.91 -11.79
CA TYR A 22 -1.66 -2.52 -12.31
C TYR A 22 -1.62 -1.81 -13.68
N LYS A 23 -0.78 -0.77 -13.83
CA LYS A 23 -0.67 0.00 -15.08
C LYS A 23 -0.08 -0.84 -16.23
N PRO A 24 1.02 -1.59 -16.04
CA PRO A 24 1.49 -2.54 -17.05
C PRO A 24 0.47 -3.61 -17.44
N ILE A 25 -0.24 -4.21 -16.48
CA ILE A 25 -1.30 -5.19 -16.79
C ILE A 25 -2.41 -4.54 -17.62
N GLN A 26 -2.78 -3.29 -17.34
CA GLN A 26 -3.74 -2.54 -18.17
C GLN A 26 -3.26 -2.40 -19.61
N ILE A 27 -1.96 -2.11 -19.82
CA ILE A 27 -1.37 -2.04 -21.16
C ILE A 27 -1.45 -3.41 -21.85
N ALA A 28 -1.08 -4.49 -21.14
CA ALA A 28 -1.16 -5.85 -21.67
C ALA A 28 -2.59 -6.21 -22.11
N GLU A 29 -3.59 -5.90 -21.29
CA GLU A 29 -4.98 -6.23 -21.61
C GLU A 29 -5.57 -5.37 -22.74
N ILE A 30 -5.11 -4.12 -22.91
CA ILE A 30 -5.46 -3.33 -24.10
C ILE A 30 -4.88 -3.99 -25.36
N LEU A 31 -3.59 -4.35 -25.33
CA LEU A 31 -2.92 -5.00 -26.46
C LEU A 31 -3.54 -6.38 -26.79
N HIS A 32 -3.96 -7.10 -25.76
CA HIS A 32 -4.67 -8.37 -25.90
C HIS A 32 -6.02 -8.20 -26.61
N ARG A 33 -6.81 -7.21 -26.19
CA ARG A 33 -8.12 -6.90 -26.79
C ARG A 33 -7.96 -6.49 -28.25
N ASP A 34 -7.02 -5.59 -28.54
CA ASP A 34 -6.68 -5.17 -29.89
C ASP A 34 -6.29 -6.35 -30.79
N ARG A 35 -5.45 -7.27 -30.30
CA ARG A 35 -4.98 -8.41 -31.10
C ARG A 35 -6.08 -9.44 -31.36
N THR A 36 -6.92 -9.73 -30.37
CA THR A 36 -7.85 -10.87 -30.41
C THR A 36 -9.28 -10.50 -30.81
N GLN A 37 -9.79 -9.37 -30.30
CA GLN A 37 -11.18 -8.94 -30.50
C GLN A 37 -11.27 -7.87 -31.59
N LYS A 38 -10.23 -7.04 -31.74
CA LYS A 38 -10.13 -5.99 -32.77
C LYS A 38 -11.31 -5.00 -32.74
N ASP A 39 -11.90 -4.81 -31.57
CA ASP A 39 -13.07 -3.96 -31.31
C ASP A 39 -12.68 -2.58 -30.72
N ILE A 40 -11.39 -2.25 -30.74
CA ILE A 40 -10.84 -0.98 -30.27
C ILE A 40 -9.84 -0.43 -31.28
N THR A 41 -9.57 0.88 -31.18
CA THR A 41 -8.60 1.57 -32.04
C THR A 41 -7.51 2.15 -31.15
N LEU A 42 -6.28 1.63 -31.22
CA LEU A 42 -5.17 2.04 -30.33
C LEU A 42 -4.76 3.52 -30.44
N THR A 43 -5.11 4.20 -31.54
CA THR A 43 -4.89 5.64 -31.72
C THR A 43 -6.03 6.50 -31.18
N ASP A 44 -7.15 5.89 -30.78
CA ASP A 44 -8.32 6.57 -30.21
C ASP A 44 -8.54 6.11 -28.75
N LEU A 45 -8.07 6.96 -27.83
CA LEU A 45 -8.10 6.70 -26.39
C LEU A 45 -9.51 6.38 -25.88
N GLU A 46 -10.54 7.02 -26.42
CA GLU A 46 -11.91 6.88 -25.91
C GLU A 46 -12.47 5.47 -26.12
N THR A 47 -11.93 4.71 -27.09
CA THR A 47 -12.33 3.32 -27.33
C THR A 47 -11.92 2.35 -26.22
N TYR A 48 -10.90 2.67 -25.41
CA TYR A 48 -10.37 1.75 -24.39
C TYR A 48 -10.06 2.38 -23.03
N ARG A 49 -10.10 3.72 -22.87
CA ARG A 49 -9.74 4.43 -21.62
C ARG A 49 -10.39 3.86 -20.37
N ASN A 50 -11.72 3.79 -20.37
CA ASN A 50 -12.49 3.28 -19.23
C ASN A 50 -12.66 1.76 -19.24
N PRO A 51 -12.95 1.10 -20.38
CA PRO A 51 -13.07 -0.36 -20.43
C PRO A 51 -11.80 -1.09 -19.98
N SER A 52 -10.61 -0.57 -20.30
CA SER A 52 -9.33 -1.20 -19.95
C SER A 52 -9.08 -1.36 -18.45
N LYS A 53 -9.67 -0.49 -17.62
CA LYS A 53 -9.62 -0.62 -16.15
C LYS A 53 -10.31 -1.91 -15.71
N LYS A 54 -11.47 -2.23 -16.30
CA LYS A 54 -12.21 -3.47 -16.00
C LYS A 54 -11.45 -4.70 -16.45
N TRP A 55 -10.82 -4.67 -17.64
CA TRP A 55 -10.02 -5.79 -18.13
C TRP A 55 -8.84 -6.07 -17.22
N ARG A 56 -8.09 -5.02 -16.84
CA ARG A 56 -7.04 -5.12 -15.83
C ARG A 56 -7.56 -5.70 -14.52
N ASP A 57 -8.68 -5.19 -14.01
CA ASP A 57 -9.21 -5.59 -12.71
C ASP A 57 -9.61 -7.07 -12.65
N ILE A 58 -10.13 -7.63 -13.75
CA ILE A 58 -10.39 -9.08 -13.86
C ILE A 58 -9.09 -9.87 -13.66
N ILE A 59 -8.03 -9.49 -14.37
CA ILE A 59 -6.72 -10.15 -14.27
C ILE A 59 -6.10 -9.97 -12.89
N CYS A 60 -6.15 -8.75 -12.35
CA CYS A 60 -5.59 -8.46 -11.03
C CYS A 60 -6.35 -9.18 -9.90
N LEU A 61 -7.67 -9.31 -9.98
CA LEU A 61 -8.43 -10.14 -9.03
C LEU A 61 -7.98 -11.60 -9.11
N GLN A 62 -7.77 -12.12 -10.32
CA GLN A 62 -7.32 -13.49 -10.52
C GLN A 62 -5.94 -13.76 -9.91
N PHE A 63 -4.95 -12.86 -10.10
CA PHE A 63 -3.57 -13.11 -9.65
C PHE A 63 -3.24 -12.55 -8.26
N LEU A 64 -3.93 -11.48 -7.86
CA LEU A 64 -3.58 -10.72 -6.66
C LEU A 64 -4.68 -10.76 -5.60
N GLY A 65 -5.86 -11.29 -5.92
CA GLY A 65 -7.04 -11.24 -5.03
C GLY A 65 -7.59 -9.83 -4.79
N ARG A 66 -7.09 -8.81 -5.50
CA ARG A 66 -7.47 -7.40 -5.32
C ARG A 66 -7.33 -6.58 -6.61
N THR A 67 -8.05 -5.47 -6.68
CA THR A 67 -8.00 -4.49 -7.77
C THR A 67 -7.18 -3.26 -7.40
N SER A 68 -6.90 -2.42 -8.41
CA SER A 68 -6.32 -1.11 -8.19
C SER A 68 -7.31 -0.22 -7.45
N THR A 69 -6.86 0.32 -6.33
CA THR A 69 -7.64 1.23 -5.50
C THR A 69 -7.16 2.68 -5.59
N SER A 70 -6.24 2.97 -6.51
CA SER A 70 -5.81 4.33 -6.80
C SER A 70 -6.92 5.15 -7.45
N SER A 71 -6.86 6.49 -7.34
CA SER A 71 -7.83 7.39 -7.95
C SER A 71 -7.95 7.19 -9.47
N ALA A 72 -9.12 7.50 -10.03
CA ALA A 72 -9.35 7.39 -11.47
C ALA A 72 -8.33 8.20 -12.29
N ARG A 73 -7.97 9.40 -11.81
CA ARG A 73 -6.91 10.25 -12.38
C ARG A 73 -5.57 9.52 -12.41
N TYR A 74 -5.14 8.96 -11.27
CA TYR A 74 -3.86 8.26 -11.21
C TYR A 74 -3.83 7.05 -12.15
N GLN A 75 -4.93 6.31 -12.25
CA GLN A 75 -4.99 5.17 -13.17
C GLN A 75 -4.89 5.62 -14.64
N ASP A 76 -5.53 6.73 -14.99
CA ASP A 76 -5.49 7.33 -16.34
C ASP A 76 -4.11 7.87 -16.73
N ASP A 77 -3.25 8.22 -15.77
CA ASP A 77 -1.90 8.73 -16.04
C ASP A 77 -1.01 7.79 -16.86
N VAL A 78 -1.42 6.52 -17.03
CA VAL A 78 -0.76 5.59 -17.95
C VAL A 78 -0.77 6.10 -19.39
N PHE A 79 -1.74 6.94 -19.77
CA PHE A 79 -1.90 7.50 -21.11
C PHE A 79 -1.29 8.90 -21.28
N ASN A 80 -0.67 9.46 -20.24
CA ASN A 80 0.01 10.75 -20.33
C ASN A 80 1.20 10.68 -21.29
N GLU A 81 1.60 11.82 -21.87
CA GLU A 81 2.69 11.92 -22.86
C GLU A 81 4.01 11.28 -22.40
N ASN A 82 4.29 11.34 -21.09
CA ASN A 82 5.51 10.82 -20.48
C ASN A 82 5.46 9.31 -20.11
N ALA A 83 4.35 8.63 -20.44
CA ALA A 83 4.06 7.23 -20.16
C ALA A 83 3.77 6.46 -21.47
N ILE A 84 2.53 6.00 -21.68
CA ILE A 84 2.08 5.23 -22.86
C ILE A 84 0.90 5.94 -23.54
N PRO A 85 1.14 7.09 -24.19
CA PRO A 85 0.11 7.75 -25.00
C PRO A 85 -0.31 6.88 -26.21
N PRO A 86 -1.49 7.14 -26.83
CA PRO A 86 -2.04 6.33 -27.92
C PRO A 86 -1.07 6.05 -29.07
N ASN A 87 -0.23 7.03 -29.44
CA ASN A 87 0.79 6.86 -30.47
C ASN A 87 1.86 5.82 -30.07
N VAL A 88 2.33 5.80 -28.82
CA VAL A 88 3.26 4.77 -28.32
C VAL A 88 2.57 3.40 -28.30
N LEU A 89 1.33 3.36 -27.82
CA LEU A 89 0.55 2.13 -27.72
C LEU A 89 0.32 1.50 -29.10
N ALA A 90 0.09 2.30 -30.14
CA ALA A 90 -0.06 1.81 -31.52
C ALA A 90 1.19 1.09 -32.04
N TYR A 91 2.40 1.59 -31.75
CA TYR A 91 3.66 0.90 -32.11
C TYR A 91 3.80 -0.44 -31.35
N LEU A 92 3.49 -0.45 -30.05
CA LEU A 92 3.49 -1.68 -29.26
C LEU A 92 2.46 -2.69 -29.81
N GLY A 93 1.27 -2.21 -30.21
CA GLY A 93 0.21 -3.03 -30.80
C GLY A 93 0.60 -3.64 -32.14
N GLN A 94 1.28 -2.89 -33.01
CA GLN A 94 1.79 -3.42 -34.26
C GLN A 94 2.74 -4.60 -34.03
N GLU A 95 3.75 -4.41 -33.18
CA GLU A 95 4.71 -5.45 -32.81
C GLU A 95 4.00 -6.65 -32.17
N ASN A 96 3.08 -6.37 -31.25
CA ASN A 96 2.33 -7.39 -30.52
C ASN A 96 1.47 -8.25 -31.45
N ARG A 97 0.84 -7.67 -32.48
CA ARG A 97 0.11 -8.43 -33.51
C ARG A 97 1.07 -9.24 -34.38
N GLN A 98 2.18 -8.64 -34.83
CA GLN A 98 3.16 -9.31 -35.70
C GLN A 98 3.82 -10.53 -35.04
N LYS A 99 4.08 -10.45 -33.73
CA LYS A 99 4.74 -11.50 -32.95
C LYS A 99 3.80 -12.22 -31.98
N ASN A 100 2.51 -12.28 -32.34
CA ASN A 100 1.47 -13.06 -31.67
C ASN A 100 1.39 -12.93 -30.13
N GLY A 101 1.46 -11.70 -29.61
CA GLY A 101 1.33 -11.42 -28.18
C GLY A 101 2.64 -11.21 -27.44
N ILE A 102 3.78 -11.00 -28.12
CA ILE A 102 5.09 -10.91 -27.48
C ILE A 102 5.19 -9.80 -26.42
N VAL A 103 4.51 -8.67 -26.63
CA VAL A 103 4.55 -7.52 -25.72
C VAL A 103 3.70 -7.82 -24.48
N GLU A 104 2.53 -8.46 -24.66
CA GLU A 104 1.73 -9.00 -23.55
C GLU A 104 2.58 -9.96 -22.70
N ALA A 105 3.22 -10.95 -23.35
CA ALA A 105 4.06 -11.95 -22.70
C ALA A 105 5.25 -11.34 -21.98
N TYR A 106 5.87 -10.29 -22.52
CA TYR A 106 6.94 -9.54 -21.87
C TYR A 106 6.47 -8.89 -20.57
N ILE A 107 5.33 -8.18 -20.59
CA ILE A 107 4.75 -7.55 -19.39
C ILE A 107 4.49 -8.60 -18.31
N TYR A 108 3.91 -9.75 -18.68
CA TYR A 108 3.63 -10.83 -17.73
C TYR A 108 4.90 -11.54 -17.21
N ARG A 109 5.98 -11.66 -18.00
CA ARG A 109 7.28 -12.13 -17.48
C ARG A 109 7.89 -11.16 -16.49
N ARG A 110 7.79 -9.85 -16.76
CA ARG A 110 8.22 -8.80 -15.81
C ARG A 110 7.40 -8.84 -14.52
N PHE A 111 6.12 -9.19 -14.61
CA PHE A 111 5.27 -9.47 -13.45
C PHE A 111 5.75 -10.68 -12.66
N ALA A 112 5.92 -11.84 -13.30
CA ALA A 112 6.39 -13.06 -12.65
C ALA A 112 7.74 -12.87 -11.95
N ALA A 113 8.70 -12.21 -12.61
CA ALA A 113 10.01 -11.93 -12.04
C ALA A 113 9.92 -11.08 -10.76
N ARG A 114 9.12 -10.00 -10.78
CA ARG A 114 8.94 -9.12 -9.62
C ARG A 114 8.18 -9.81 -8.48
N PHE A 115 7.20 -10.64 -8.83
CA PHE A 115 6.42 -11.39 -7.86
C PHE A 115 7.26 -12.47 -7.16
N SER A 116 8.16 -13.12 -7.89
CA SER A 116 9.15 -14.06 -7.33
C SER A 116 10.08 -13.37 -6.32
N GLN A 117 10.62 -12.19 -6.67
CA GLN A 117 11.43 -11.39 -5.73
C GLN A 117 10.67 -11.04 -4.45
N MET A 118 9.40 -10.65 -4.58
CA MET A 118 8.54 -10.38 -3.42
C MET A 118 8.39 -11.62 -2.56
N SER A 119 8.08 -12.78 -3.16
CA SER A 119 7.90 -14.04 -2.45
C SER A 119 9.13 -14.42 -1.61
N SER A 120 10.33 -14.25 -2.16
CA SER A 120 11.58 -14.47 -1.42
C SER A 120 11.75 -13.50 -0.25
N ALA A 121 11.36 -12.22 -0.41
CA ALA A 121 11.40 -11.25 0.69
C ALA A 121 10.37 -11.57 1.80
N LEU A 122 9.21 -12.11 1.43
CA LEU A 122 8.17 -12.50 2.39
C LEU A 122 8.53 -13.78 3.15
N ALA A 123 9.27 -14.70 2.52
CA ALA A 123 9.75 -15.94 3.15
C ALA A 123 10.57 -15.64 4.42
N TYR A 124 11.27 -14.50 4.47
CA TYR A 124 11.99 -14.05 5.66
C TYR A 124 11.10 -14.03 6.92
N CYS A 125 9.84 -13.57 6.80
CA CYS A 125 8.94 -13.48 7.95
C CYS A 125 8.38 -14.85 8.41
N THR A 126 8.42 -15.86 7.54
CA THR A 126 7.96 -17.22 7.86
C THR A 126 9.10 -18.15 8.27
N GLU A 127 10.32 -17.86 7.85
CA GLU A 127 11.53 -18.67 8.14
C GLU A 127 12.25 -18.21 9.41
N HIS A 128 11.95 -17.01 9.91
CA HIS A 128 12.53 -16.46 11.13
C HIS A 128 11.49 -16.43 12.26
N ASN A 129 11.97 -16.63 13.48
CA ASN A 129 11.23 -16.49 14.73
C ASN A 129 11.79 -15.33 15.56
N LYS A 130 11.21 -15.08 16.74
CA LYS A 130 11.61 -13.95 17.58
C LYS A 130 13.10 -13.92 17.97
N ASN A 131 13.80 -15.06 17.95
CA ASN A 131 15.20 -15.12 18.35
C ASN A 131 16.14 -14.64 17.23
N ASN A 132 15.81 -14.92 15.96
CA ASN A 132 16.68 -14.67 14.81
C ASN A 132 16.18 -13.61 13.84
N PHE A 133 14.90 -13.18 13.92
CA PHE A 133 14.38 -12.12 13.07
C PHE A 133 15.09 -10.77 13.34
N GLN A 134 15.59 -10.12 12.30
CA GLN A 134 16.16 -8.78 12.36
C GLN A 134 15.42 -7.83 11.42
N LEU A 135 14.86 -6.75 11.99
CA LEU A 135 14.11 -5.78 11.20
C LEU A 135 14.98 -5.09 10.13
N SER A 136 16.25 -4.81 10.43
CA SER A 136 17.20 -4.21 9.50
C SER A 136 17.42 -5.09 8.26
N GLU A 137 17.62 -6.39 8.45
CA GLU A 137 17.78 -7.37 7.37
C GLU A 137 16.49 -7.48 6.54
N PHE A 138 15.35 -7.59 7.21
CA PHE A 138 14.05 -7.62 6.56
C PHE A 138 13.82 -6.39 5.67
N LEU A 139 14.05 -5.18 6.19
CA LEU A 139 13.91 -3.95 5.42
C LEU A 139 14.94 -3.85 4.28
N ALA A 140 16.13 -4.43 4.43
CA ALA A 140 17.15 -4.43 3.38
C ALA A 140 16.72 -5.21 2.13
N LEU A 141 15.95 -6.30 2.29
CA LEU A 141 15.41 -7.09 1.17
C LEU A 141 14.57 -6.22 0.20
N PHE A 142 13.80 -5.27 0.74
CA PHE A 142 12.99 -4.36 -0.07
C PHE A 142 13.77 -3.17 -0.64
N ARG A 143 14.94 -2.86 -0.08
CA ARG A 143 15.81 -1.76 -0.56
C ARG A 143 16.72 -2.20 -1.70
N ALA A 144 17.24 -3.42 -1.62
CA ALA A 144 18.20 -3.97 -2.57
C ALA A 144 17.54 -4.23 -3.94
N GLU A 145 16.31 -4.73 -3.94
CA GLU A 145 15.60 -5.06 -5.16
C GLU A 145 14.89 -3.84 -5.77
N ALA A 146 15.33 -3.44 -6.97
CA ALA A 146 14.73 -2.30 -7.68
C ALA A 146 13.22 -2.46 -7.91
N GLY A 147 12.75 -3.70 -8.09
CA GLY A 147 11.33 -4.03 -8.23
C GLY A 147 10.51 -3.90 -6.94
N LEU A 148 11.15 -4.02 -5.76
CA LEU A 148 10.51 -3.98 -4.45
C LEU A 148 10.63 -2.62 -3.76
N ARG A 149 11.62 -1.80 -4.14
CA ARG A 149 11.86 -0.46 -3.58
C ARG A 149 10.64 0.47 -3.69
N ARG A 150 9.74 0.24 -4.63
CA ARG A 150 8.48 0.99 -4.80
C ARG A 150 7.35 0.54 -3.85
N SER A 151 7.56 -0.58 -3.15
CA SER A 151 6.60 -1.20 -2.22
C SER A 151 7.07 -1.13 -0.76
N ILE A 152 8.38 -0.94 -0.50
CA ILE A 152 8.81 0.28 0.21
C ILE A 152 7.98 0.71 1.42
N ASP A 153 7.32 1.84 1.18
CA ASP A 153 6.32 2.55 1.96
C ASP A 153 5.39 1.60 2.71
N LYS A 154 4.83 0.62 1.98
CA LYS A 154 3.80 -0.26 2.51
C LYS A 154 4.36 -1.26 3.52
N ILE A 155 5.62 -1.66 3.35
CA ILE A 155 6.33 -2.48 4.33
C ILE A 155 6.58 -1.69 5.61
N TYR A 156 6.96 -0.41 5.53
CA TYR A 156 7.05 0.43 6.73
C TYR A 156 5.70 0.56 7.44
N GLU A 157 4.61 0.75 6.70
CA GLU A 157 3.26 0.73 7.29
C GLU A 157 2.99 -0.57 8.05
N ILE A 158 3.26 -1.73 7.44
CA ILE A 158 3.06 -3.02 8.10
C ILE A 158 3.94 -3.18 9.34
N VAL A 159 5.22 -2.81 9.25
CA VAL A 159 6.20 -2.89 10.35
C VAL A 159 5.82 -2.00 11.53
N ILE A 160 5.35 -0.78 11.27
CA ILE A 160 4.95 0.15 12.32
C ILE A 160 3.65 -0.32 12.96
N PHE A 161 2.69 -0.76 12.14
CA PHE A 161 1.41 -1.26 12.61
C PHE A 161 1.58 -2.48 13.52
N SER A 162 2.37 -3.47 13.09
CA SER A 162 2.56 -4.70 13.87
C SER A 162 3.15 -4.42 15.25
N LEU A 163 4.16 -3.55 15.34
CA LEU A 163 4.76 -3.14 16.60
C LEU A 163 3.77 -2.38 17.49
N PHE A 164 3.13 -1.34 16.95
CA PHE A 164 2.28 -0.45 17.74
C PHE A 164 1.03 -1.17 18.21
N SER A 165 0.42 -1.99 17.34
CA SER A 165 -0.74 -2.81 17.69
C SER A 165 -0.37 -3.85 18.75
N ALA A 166 0.72 -4.60 18.58
CA ALA A 166 1.14 -5.61 19.54
C ALA A 166 1.40 -5.03 20.93
N ILE A 167 2.11 -3.89 21.02
CA ILE A 167 2.38 -3.20 22.28
C ILE A 167 1.09 -2.70 22.92
N THR A 168 0.23 -2.04 22.15
CA THR A 168 -1.06 -1.49 22.66
C THR A 168 -1.92 -2.58 23.27
N GLU A 169 -2.02 -3.72 22.58
CA GLU A 169 -2.80 -4.84 23.06
C GLU A 169 -2.14 -5.59 24.21
N ALA A 170 -0.81 -5.75 24.22
CA ALA A 170 -0.09 -6.41 25.31
C ALA A 170 -0.13 -5.61 26.62
N MET A 171 -0.27 -4.28 26.53
CA MET A 171 -0.50 -3.41 27.68
C MET A 171 -1.96 -3.41 28.16
N GLU A 172 -2.86 -4.12 27.46
CA GLU A 172 -4.29 -4.15 27.74
C GLU A 172 -4.91 -2.74 27.84
N LEU A 173 -4.42 -1.81 27.00
CA LEU A 173 -4.83 -0.42 27.06
C LEU A 173 -6.35 -0.29 26.77
N SER A 174 -7.04 0.55 27.54
CA SER A 174 -8.47 0.81 27.41
C SER A 174 -8.79 2.29 27.28
N VAL A 175 -9.85 2.62 26.55
CA VAL A 175 -10.43 3.95 26.41
C VAL A 175 -11.74 3.99 27.20
N GLU A 176 -11.90 4.99 28.07
CA GLU A 176 -13.15 5.24 28.78
C GLU A 176 -13.88 6.41 28.12
N VAL A 177 -15.17 6.21 27.86
CA VAL A 177 -16.08 7.27 27.41
C VAL A 177 -17.04 7.57 28.56
N SER A 178 -17.20 8.84 28.90
CA SER A 178 -18.09 9.32 29.97
C SER A 178 -18.64 10.69 29.65
N TYR A 179 -19.80 11.04 30.21
CA TYR A 179 -20.38 12.39 30.08
C TYR A 179 -20.20 13.21 31.37
N ASN A 180 -20.27 14.54 31.26
CA ASN A 180 -20.26 15.43 32.42
C ASN A 180 -21.59 15.28 33.22
N PRO A 181 -21.58 14.80 34.48
CA PRO A 181 -22.79 14.60 35.27
C PRO A 181 -23.66 15.85 35.43
N GLU A 182 -23.07 17.05 35.41
CA GLU A 182 -23.79 18.33 35.49
C GLU A 182 -24.68 18.60 34.27
N LYS A 183 -24.50 17.84 33.19
CA LYS A 183 -25.24 17.96 31.93
C LYS A 183 -26.23 16.81 31.71
N VAL A 184 -26.58 16.07 32.76
CA VAL A 184 -27.52 14.92 32.68
C VAL A 184 -28.90 15.30 32.12
N SER A 185 -29.32 16.57 32.23
CA SER A 185 -30.56 17.05 31.63
C SER A 185 -30.57 16.86 30.11
N ILE A 186 -29.43 17.10 29.44
CA ILE A 186 -29.28 16.91 27.99
C ILE A 186 -29.40 15.42 27.66
N LEU A 187 -28.71 14.55 28.41
CA LEU A 187 -28.82 13.10 28.21
C LEU A 187 -30.26 12.62 28.38
N THR A 188 -31.00 13.20 29.33
CA THR A 188 -32.40 12.84 29.57
C THR A 188 -33.30 13.29 28.42
N GLU A 189 -33.06 14.49 27.87
CA GLU A 189 -33.81 15.02 26.73
C GLU A 189 -33.59 14.17 25.47
N PHE A 190 -32.37 13.66 25.27
CA PHE A 190 -31.96 12.84 24.13
C PHE A 190 -31.69 11.38 24.53
N GLN A 191 -32.52 10.81 25.41
CA GLN A 191 -32.26 9.49 26.01
C GLN A 191 -32.15 8.38 24.97
N ASP A 192 -33.03 8.37 23.98
CA ASP A 192 -33.03 7.40 22.88
C ASP A 192 -31.74 7.46 22.05
N PHE A 193 -31.22 8.66 21.79
CA PHE A 193 -29.93 8.85 21.13
C PHE A 193 -28.77 8.40 22.04
N ALA A 194 -28.78 8.78 23.31
CA ALA A 194 -27.71 8.44 24.24
C ALA A 194 -27.57 6.91 24.41
N GLU A 195 -28.68 6.19 24.53
CA GLU A 195 -28.69 4.74 24.69
C GLU A 195 -28.32 4.02 23.38
N ASN A 196 -28.92 4.40 22.25
CA ASN A 196 -28.74 3.68 20.99
C ASN A 196 -27.45 4.04 20.24
N ILE A 197 -26.94 5.28 20.38
CA ILE A 197 -25.79 5.78 19.62
C ILE A 197 -24.54 5.90 20.49
N LEU A 198 -24.67 6.45 21.70
CA LEU A 198 -23.51 6.66 22.58
C LEU A 198 -23.28 5.51 23.56
N ASN A 199 -24.24 4.59 23.71
CA ASN A 199 -24.23 3.53 24.71
C ASN A 199 -24.05 4.09 26.15
N LEU A 200 -24.76 5.18 26.45
CA LEU A 200 -24.77 5.85 27.74
C LEU A 200 -26.22 6.06 28.22
N SER A 201 -26.43 5.97 29.52
CA SER A 201 -27.71 6.25 30.16
C SER A 201 -27.49 6.89 31.54
N LYS A 202 -28.57 7.19 32.27
CA LYS A 202 -28.46 7.63 33.69
C LYS A 202 -27.79 6.57 34.56
N ASP A 203 -28.07 5.29 34.28
CA ASP A 203 -27.51 4.16 35.02
C ASP A 203 -26.12 3.76 34.48
N ILE A 204 -25.85 4.04 33.20
CA ILE A 204 -24.58 3.75 32.53
C ILE A 204 -23.90 5.07 32.18
N ASN A 205 -23.21 5.66 33.16
CA ASN A 205 -22.56 6.96 32.99
C ASN A 205 -21.19 6.94 32.31
N ARG A 206 -20.64 5.75 32.12
CA ARG A 206 -19.38 5.50 31.44
C ARG A 206 -19.34 4.07 30.90
N PHE A 207 -18.52 3.85 29.89
CA PHE A 207 -18.12 2.50 29.47
C PHE A 207 -16.65 2.49 29.05
N LYS A 208 -16.04 1.31 29.10
CA LYS A 208 -14.67 1.06 28.63
C LYS A 208 -14.67 0.22 27.37
N THR A 209 -13.81 0.59 26.43
CA THR A 209 -13.50 -0.22 25.25
C THR A 209 -12.00 -0.43 25.13
N LYS A 210 -11.56 -1.45 24.40
CA LYS A 210 -10.13 -1.69 24.17
C LYS A 210 -9.55 -0.58 23.29
N ALA A 211 -8.39 -0.06 23.67
CA ALA A 211 -7.63 0.81 22.80
C ALA A 211 -7.10 -0.01 21.62
N ARG A 212 -7.29 0.50 20.41
CA ARG A 212 -6.92 -0.18 19.18
C ARG A 212 -6.34 0.81 18.19
N ILE A 213 -5.35 0.34 17.44
CA ILE A 213 -4.78 1.03 16.28
C ILE A 213 -5.29 0.30 15.05
N TYR A 214 -5.62 1.06 14.03
CA TYR A 214 -6.17 0.58 12.77
C TYR A 214 -5.31 1.10 11.63
N ARG A 215 -4.86 0.19 10.76
CA ARG A 215 -4.24 0.56 9.49
C ARG A 215 -5.34 1.03 8.53
N MET A 216 -5.16 2.19 7.91
CA MET A 216 -6.10 2.63 6.90
C MET A 216 -5.86 1.82 5.62
N GLY A 217 -6.76 0.86 5.39
CA GLY A 217 -6.97 0.25 4.09
C GLY A 217 -7.58 1.25 3.09
N VAL A 218 -7.97 0.76 1.92
CA VAL A 218 -8.29 1.65 0.78
C VAL A 218 -9.73 2.19 0.75
N THR A 219 -10.23 2.59 1.91
CA THR A 219 -11.56 3.21 2.06
C THR A 219 -11.41 4.63 2.57
N ASN A 220 -12.06 5.60 1.90
CA ASN A 220 -12.39 7.02 2.21
C ASN A 220 -11.44 7.93 3.04
N ALA A 221 -10.38 7.41 3.63
CA ALA A 221 -9.40 8.15 4.43
C ALA A 221 -7.96 7.93 3.95
N ALA A 222 -7.73 7.02 2.99
CA ALA A 222 -6.56 7.13 2.11
C ALA A 222 -6.61 8.43 1.28
N ASP A 223 -7.81 8.90 0.91
CA ASP A 223 -8.04 10.22 0.31
C ASP A 223 -7.75 11.38 1.29
N LYS A 224 -7.65 11.07 2.58
CA LYS A 224 -7.25 12.00 3.65
C LYS A 224 -5.78 11.84 4.07
N GLY A 225 -4.96 11.20 3.25
CA GLY A 225 -3.51 11.11 3.44
C GLY A 225 -3.01 10.38 4.68
N LEU A 226 -3.89 9.76 5.50
CA LEU A 226 -3.57 9.19 6.81
C LEU A 226 -3.28 7.69 6.72
N ASP A 227 -2.17 7.26 7.32
CA ASP A 227 -1.70 5.86 7.23
C ASP A 227 -2.35 4.98 8.31
N MET A 228 -2.47 5.48 9.55
CA MET A 228 -3.12 4.77 10.65
C MET A 228 -3.79 5.73 11.64
N TRP A 229 -4.81 5.23 12.35
CA TRP A 229 -5.44 5.96 13.45
C TRP A 229 -5.72 5.04 14.62
N ALA A 230 -5.95 5.63 15.77
CA ALA A 230 -6.38 4.93 16.97
C ALA A 230 -7.72 5.45 17.46
N ASN A 231 -8.53 4.57 18.07
CA ASN A 231 -9.82 4.94 18.65
C ASN A 231 -9.73 5.85 19.90
N PHE A 232 -8.53 6.32 20.24
CA PHE A 232 -8.25 7.29 21.30
C PHE A 232 -7.65 8.60 20.75
N GLY A 233 -7.90 8.91 19.47
CA GLY A 233 -7.61 10.21 18.87
C GLY A 233 -6.18 10.40 18.35
N LEU A 234 -5.36 9.34 18.32
CA LEU A 234 -4.03 9.36 17.75
C LEU A 234 -4.09 9.11 16.24
N ALA A 235 -3.50 10.00 15.44
CA ALA A 235 -3.20 9.78 14.03
C ALA A 235 -1.71 9.46 13.85
N ILE A 236 -1.39 8.55 12.94
CA ILE A 236 -0.01 8.14 12.65
C ILE A 236 0.23 8.29 11.16
N GLN A 237 1.29 9.01 10.82
CA GLN A 237 1.73 9.26 9.47
C GLN A 237 3.15 8.72 9.26
N ILE A 238 3.39 8.10 8.11
CA ILE A 238 4.64 7.42 7.77
C ILE A 238 5.26 8.10 6.55
N LYS A 239 6.48 8.63 6.73
CA LYS A 239 7.23 9.39 5.73
C LYS A 239 8.65 8.86 5.62
N HIS A 240 8.80 7.81 4.83
CA HIS A 240 10.05 7.07 4.66
C HIS A 240 10.93 7.56 3.49
N LEU A 241 10.44 8.44 2.60
CA LEU A 241 11.20 8.98 1.44
C LEU A 241 11.56 10.46 1.56
N SER A 242 10.61 11.34 1.88
CA SER A 242 10.80 12.78 2.13
C SER A 242 9.45 13.45 2.39
N LEU A 243 9.42 14.55 3.15
CA LEU A 243 8.23 15.40 3.35
C LEU A 243 8.44 16.74 2.63
N SER A 244 7.65 17.05 1.60
CA SER A 244 7.60 18.41 1.03
C SER A 244 6.62 19.29 1.80
N GLU A 245 6.72 20.60 1.63
CA GLU A 245 5.77 21.58 2.20
C GLU A 245 4.33 21.29 1.78
N GLU A 246 4.09 21.10 0.49
CA GLU A 246 2.79 20.72 -0.08
C GLU A 246 2.26 19.40 0.53
N LEU A 247 3.12 18.37 0.64
CA LEU A 247 2.71 17.10 1.22
C LEU A 247 2.39 17.23 2.71
N ALA A 248 3.08 18.12 3.42
CA ALA A 248 2.79 18.42 4.82
C ALA A 248 1.45 19.13 4.95
N GLU A 249 1.16 20.14 4.14
CA GLU A 249 -0.12 20.86 4.12
C GLU A 249 -1.31 19.94 3.79
N ASP A 250 -1.17 19.02 2.84
CA ASP A 250 -2.24 18.07 2.46
C ASP A 250 -2.62 17.11 3.59
N ILE A 251 -1.63 16.55 4.30
CA ILE A 251 -1.84 15.68 5.47
C ILE A 251 -2.57 16.45 6.57
N ILE A 252 -2.23 17.72 6.70
CA ILE A 252 -2.69 18.64 7.72
C ILE A 252 -4.14 19.06 7.50
N GLY A 253 -4.51 19.42 6.26
CA GLY A 253 -5.88 19.82 5.92
C GLY A 253 -6.88 18.67 5.99
N SER A 254 -6.39 17.44 5.87
CA SER A 254 -7.23 16.23 5.79
C SER A 254 -7.36 15.47 7.12
N ILE A 255 -6.46 15.69 8.08
CA ILE A 255 -6.46 15.05 9.40
C ILE A 255 -7.07 16.00 10.45
N THR A 256 -8.27 15.68 10.92
CA THR A 256 -8.95 16.36 12.03
C THR A 256 -8.41 15.98 13.42
N ALA A 257 -7.33 15.20 13.50
CA ALA A 257 -6.77 14.74 14.76
C ALA A 257 -5.84 15.78 15.38
N ASP A 258 -6.00 16.02 16.68
CA ASP A 258 -5.17 16.95 17.46
C ASP A 258 -3.84 16.32 17.92
N ARG A 259 -3.66 15.01 17.72
CA ARG A 259 -2.48 14.24 18.16
C ARG A 259 -1.93 13.43 16.99
N ILE A 260 -0.85 13.90 16.41
CA ILE A 260 -0.20 13.27 15.25
C ILE A 260 1.17 12.73 15.65
N VAL A 261 1.45 11.49 15.27
CA VAL A 261 2.80 10.89 15.31
C VAL A 261 3.31 10.75 13.89
N ILE A 262 4.51 11.25 13.63
CA ILE A 262 5.18 11.08 12.34
C ILE A 262 6.29 10.06 12.49
N VAL A 263 6.34 9.08 11.60
CA VAL A 263 7.41 8.09 11.55
C VAL A 263 8.25 8.32 10.30
N CYS A 264 9.56 8.51 10.43
CA CYS A 264 10.42 8.87 9.31
C CYS A 264 11.81 8.23 9.36
N LYS A 265 12.59 8.40 8.29
CA LYS A 265 14.02 8.11 8.33
C LYS A 265 14.75 9.09 9.25
N SER A 266 15.80 8.63 9.91
CA SER A 266 16.59 9.47 10.84
C SER A 266 17.18 10.71 10.15
N ALA A 267 17.55 10.60 8.87
CA ALA A 267 18.06 11.73 8.08
C ALA A 267 17.00 12.84 7.84
N GLU A 268 15.72 12.47 7.81
CA GLU A 268 14.61 13.37 7.46
C GLU A 268 14.07 14.14 8.68
N GLN A 269 14.40 13.69 9.91
CA GLN A 269 13.82 14.22 11.14
C GLN A 269 14.01 15.74 11.26
N LYS A 270 15.22 16.25 10.99
CA LYS A 270 15.52 17.69 11.09
C LYS A 270 14.73 18.53 10.07
N VAL A 271 14.60 18.02 8.84
CA VAL A 271 13.85 18.68 7.77
C VAL A 271 12.37 18.76 8.15
N ILE A 272 11.81 17.64 8.61
CA ILE A 272 10.41 17.57 9.06
C ILE A 272 10.15 18.52 10.23
N VAL A 273 11.01 18.53 11.25
CA VAL A 273 10.88 19.45 12.39
C VAL A 273 10.93 20.91 11.93
N SER A 274 11.85 21.25 11.03
CA SER A 274 11.98 22.61 10.49
C SER A 274 10.70 23.04 9.78
N LEU A 275 10.17 22.17 8.91
CA LEU A 275 8.96 22.41 8.15
C LEU A 275 7.74 22.61 9.06
N LEU A 276 7.55 21.72 10.05
CA LEU A 276 6.45 21.80 11.01
C LEU A 276 6.50 23.07 11.87
N ASN A 277 7.70 23.57 12.17
CA ASN A 277 7.87 24.84 12.89
C ASN A 277 7.49 26.04 12.01
N GLN A 278 7.89 26.04 10.73
CA GLN A 278 7.57 27.11 9.79
C GLN A 278 6.06 27.26 9.58
N ILE A 279 5.35 26.13 9.48
CA ILE A 279 3.90 26.12 9.25
C ILE A 279 3.11 26.39 10.56
N GLY A 280 3.77 26.31 11.74
CA GLY A 280 3.15 26.60 13.05
C GLY A 280 2.42 25.42 13.69
N TRP A 281 2.76 24.19 13.32
CA TRP A 281 1.99 22.97 13.65
C TRP A 281 2.59 22.09 14.74
N LYS A 282 3.68 22.54 15.36
CA LYS A 282 4.32 21.83 16.47
C LYS A 282 3.35 21.44 17.59
N SER A 283 2.28 22.22 17.81
CA SER A 283 1.26 21.96 18.84
C SER A 283 0.40 20.72 18.60
N LYS A 284 0.21 20.28 17.34
CA LYS A 284 -0.56 19.07 16.99
C LYS A 284 0.31 17.81 16.89
N ILE A 285 1.63 17.99 16.81
CA ILE A 285 2.58 16.89 16.66
C ILE A 285 2.94 16.38 18.05
N GLN A 286 2.48 15.18 18.37
CA GLN A 286 2.78 14.52 19.63
C GLN A 286 4.22 13.99 19.65
N ALA A 287 4.67 13.35 18.57
CA ALA A 287 6.02 12.82 18.47
C ALA A 287 6.48 12.64 17.02
N ILE A 288 7.80 12.64 16.84
CA ILE A 288 8.47 12.19 15.62
C ILE A 288 9.33 10.99 15.98
N VAL A 289 9.02 9.84 15.38
CA VAL A 289 9.67 8.55 15.58
C VAL A 289 10.59 8.29 14.39
N THR A 290 11.83 7.90 14.64
CA THR A 290 12.78 7.58 13.58
C THR A 290 12.82 6.07 13.31
N GLU A 291 13.35 5.67 12.15
CA GLU A 291 13.68 4.27 11.87
C GLU A 291 14.60 3.66 12.92
N THR A 292 15.53 4.44 13.47
CA THR A 292 16.41 4.00 14.56
C THR A 292 15.61 3.66 15.82
N ASP A 293 14.59 4.45 16.14
CA ASP A 293 13.68 4.15 17.25
C ASP A 293 12.91 2.84 17.00
N LEU A 294 12.41 2.64 15.78
CA LEU A 294 11.72 1.40 15.41
C LEU A 294 12.62 0.17 15.54
N LEU A 295 13.85 0.22 15.03
CA LEU A 295 14.82 -0.88 15.16
C LEU A 295 15.05 -1.23 16.63
N ASN A 296 15.25 -0.21 17.47
CA ASN A 296 15.46 -0.39 18.91
C ASN A 296 14.23 -0.97 19.62
N TRP A 297 13.02 -0.57 19.23
CA TRP A 297 11.78 -1.10 19.83
C TRP A 297 11.47 -2.52 19.38
N TYR A 298 11.75 -2.86 18.12
CA TYR A 298 11.71 -4.24 17.67
C TYR A 298 12.67 -5.13 18.44
N GLU A 299 13.91 -4.67 18.64
CA GLU A 299 14.91 -5.41 19.42
C GLU A 299 14.40 -5.72 20.85
N LYS A 300 13.87 -4.70 21.52
CA LYS A 300 13.25 -4.85 22.84
C LYS A 300 12.06 -5.80 22.80
N ALA A 301 11.16 -5.65 21.84
CA ALA A 301 9.95 -6.46 21.78
C ALA A 301 10.24 -7.94 21.45
N LEU A 302 11.27 -8.22 20.65
CA LEU A 302 11.63 -9.58 20.24
C LEU A 302 12.53 -10.29 21.26
N ARG A 303 13.42 -9.58 21.98
CA ARG A 303 14.47 -10.22 22.79
C ARG A 303 14.51 -9.84 24.27
N SER A 304 13.77 -8.83 24.71
CA SER A 304 13.75 -8.46 26.14
C SER A 304 12.89 -9.40 26.99
N VAL A 305 12.78 -9.07 28.28
CA VAL A 305 11.99 -9.80 29.28
C VAL A 305 10.52 -10.01 28.89
N HIS A 306 9.96 -9.12 28.06
CA HIS A 306 8.57 -9.22 27.58
C HIS A 306 8.42 -9.90 26.21
N SER A 307 9.49 -10.50 25.68
CA SER A 307 9.49 -11.19 24.38
C SER A 307 8.50 -12.36 24.28
N HIS A 308 8.14 -12.97 25.40
CA HIS A 308 7.11 -14.02 25.44
C HIS A 308 5.69 -13.49 25.19
N LEU A 309 5.44 -12.19 25.44
CA LEU A 309 4.15 -11.54 25.17
C LEU A 309 4.12 -10.85 23.80
N LEU A 310 5.26 -10.27 23.39
CA LEU A 310 5.35 -9.42 22.21
C LEU A 310 5.94 -10.12 20.98
N GLY A 311 6.93 -10.99 21.17
CA GLY A 311 7.76 -11.49 20.08
C GLY A 311 6.98 -12.22 19.00
N GLU A 312 6.29 -13.30 19.38
CA GLU A 312 5.44 -14.08 18.45
C GLU A 312 4.30 -13.22 17.91
N LYS A 313 3.67 -12.42 18.77
CA LYS A 313 2.54 -11.55 18.39
C LYS A 313 2.90 -10.55 17.29
N ILE A 314 4.07 -9.91 17.38
CA ILE A 314 4.54 -8.97 16.36
C ILE A 314 4.76 -9.68 15.04
N LEU A 315 5.41 -10.85 15.06
CA LEU A 315 5.69 -11.62 13.85
C LEU A 315 4.40 -12.16 13.22
N ASP A 316 3.43 -12.59 14.02
CA ASP A 316 2.12 -13.01 13.56
C ASP A 316 1.37 -11.86 12.87
N ILE A 317 1.30 -10.69 13.51
CA ILE A 317 0.65 -9.51 12.91
C ILE A 317 1.40 -9.10 11.63
N LEU A 318 2.74 -9.06 11.65
CA LEU A 318 3.56 -8.75 10.49
C LEU A 318 3.24 -9.69 9.32
N ASN A 319 3.21 -11.00 9.57
CA ASN A 319 2.90 -12.03 8.57
C ASN A 319 1.47 -11.90 8.02
N GLN A 320 0.48 -11.67 8.88
CA GLN A 320 -0.92 -11.50 8.47
C GLN A 320 -1.08 -10.26 7.59
N GLU A 321 -0.51 -9.14 8.00
CA GLU A 321 -0.63 -7.85 7.31
C GLU A 321 0.11 -7.83 5.98
N ILE A 322 1.22 -8.56 5.88
CA ILE A 322 1.92 -8.86 4.63
C ILE A 322 1.03 -9.69 3.70
N LYS A 323 0.39 -10.75 4.19
CA LYS A 323 -0.50 -11.60 3.37
C LYS A 323 -1.73 -10.84 2.88
N ILE A 324 -2.27 -9.93 3.69
CA ILE A 324 -3.36 -9.05 3.28
C ILE A 324 -2.91 -8.09 2.18
N GLU A 325 -1.71 -7.51 2.31
CA GLU A 325 -1.21 -6.54 1.34
C GLU A 325 -0.76 -7.18 0.02
N PHE A 326 -0.15 -8.34 0.13
CA PHE A 326 0.38 -9.16 -0.96
C PHE A 326 -0.29 -10.54 -0.88
N PRO A 327 -1.60 -10.64 -1.26
CA PRO A 327 -2.29 -11.91 -1.27
C PRO A 327 -1.58 -12.78 -2.30
N THR A 328 -0.79 -13.72 -1.80
CA THR A 328 -0.16 -14.73 -2.60
C THR A 328 -1.28 -15.67 -3.03
N THR A 329 -1.86 -15.42 -4.21
CA THR A 329 -2.50 -16.53 -4.90
C THR A 329 -1.35 -17.45 -5.26
N GLU A 330 -1.44 -18.71 -4.84
CA GLU A 330 -0.46 -19.72 -5.23
C GLU A 330 -0.23 -19.59 -6.74
N ASN A 331 1.04 -19.57 -7.16
CA ASN A 331 1.48 -19.25 -8.53
C ASN A 331 0.75 -20.07 -9.63
N GLN A 332 0.02 -21.11 -9.25
CA GLN A 332 -0.85 -21.92 -10.10
C GLN A 332 -1.80 -21.11 -10.99
N GLU A 333 -2.48 -20.09 -10.47
CA GLU A 333 -3.44 -19.32 -11.30
C GLU A 333 -2.73 -18.48 -12.37
N PHE A 334 -1.60 -17.85 -12.02
CA PHE A 334 -0.77 -17.16 -12.98
C PHE A 334 -0.21 -18.12 -14.03
N GLU A 335 0.34 -19.26 -13.62
CA GLU A 335 0.89 -20.28 -14.54
C GLU A 335 -0.17 -20.82 -15.50
N LYS A 336 -1.38 -21.11 -15.01
CA LYS A 336 -2.52 -21.54 -15.85
C LYS A 336 -2.86 -20.45 -16.87
N PHE A 337 -2.99 -19.20 -16.44
CA PHE A 337 -3.24 -18.08 -17.33
C PHE A 337 -2.13 -17.92 -18.39
N TYR A 338 -0.88 -17.94 -17.96
CA TYR A 338 0.28 -17.71 -18.81
C TYR A 338 0.37 -18.76 -19.92
N LYS A 339 0.14 -20.03 -19.59
CA LYS A 339 0.04 -21.14 -20.55
C LYS A 339 -1.20 -21.07 -21.42
N TYR A 340 -2.35 -20.74 -20.85
CA TYR A 340 -3.61 -20.59 -21.60
C TYR A 340 -3.50 -19.52 -22.69
N ARG A 341 -2.80 -18.41 -22.40
CA ARG A 341 -2.52 -17.35 -23.38
C ARG A 341 -1.40 -17.72 -24.38
N GLY A 342 -0.73 -18.86 -24.19
CA GLY A 342 0.38 -19.33 -25.01
C GLY A 342 1.67 -18.52 -24.87
N TYR A 343 1.78 -17.71 -23.82
CA TYR A 343 2.94 -16.83 -23.60
C TYR A 343 4.20 -17.60 -23.25
N ASP A 344 4.06 -18.81 -22.69
CA ASP A 344 5.14 -19.76 -22.38
C ASP A 344 5.93 -20.21 -23.62
N LYS A 345 5.33 -20.10 -24.80
CA LYS A 345 5.94 -20.52 -26.08
C LYS A 345 6.58 -19.35 -26.84
N LEU A 346 6.43 -18.13 -26.34
CA LEU A 346 6.92 -16.93 -27.01
C LEU A 346 8.33 -16.58 -26.50
N SER A 347 9.28 -16.49 -27.43
CA SER A 347 10.65 -16.05 -27.16
C SER A 347 11.08 -15.07 -28.23
N ASP A 348 11.77 -14.01 -27.80
CA ASP A 348 12.30 -12.96 -28.65
C ASP A 348 13.44 -12.27 -27.89
N GLU A 349 14.59 -12.10 -28.54
CA GLU A 349 15.79 -11.53 -27.92
C GLU A 349 15.55 -10.08 -27.47
N PHE A 350 14.86 -9.29 -28.29
CA PHE A 350 14.56 -7.89 -28.01
C PHE A 350 13.54 -7.73 -26.87
N TRP A 351 12.61 -8.67 -26.72
CA TRP A 351 11.61 -8.71 -25.64
C TRP A 351 11.96 -9.68 -24.51
N SER A 352 13.24 -9.98 -24.28
CA SER A 352 13.68 -10.77 -23.13
C SER A 352 13.70 -9.94 -21.82
N VAL A 353 13.65 -10.63 -20.65
CA VAL A 353 13.64 -10.00 -19.31
C VAL A 353 15.04 -9.70 -18.83
#